data_AF-A0A944WQV8-F1
#
_entry.id   AF-A0A944WQV8-F1
#
_cell.length_a   1.000
_cell.length_b   1.000
_cell.length_c   1.000
_cell.angle_alpha   90.00
_cell.angle_beta   90.00
_cell.angle_gamma   90.00
#
_symmetry.space_group_name_H-M   'P 1'
#
loop_
_entity.id
_entity.type
_entity.pdbx_description
1 polymer ?
#
loop_
_entity_poly.entity_id
_entity_poly.type
_entity_poly.pdbx_seq_one_letter_code
_entity_poly.pdbx_strand_id
1 'polypeptide(L)'
;MPESVEIYMALPGQKLEDGQMTMSNDIDTRDDAKYDAEQRCAKNPAFEKVVYYVTSDDGDFKTFFSYKNPNVKAAAAADMHGSGGARKKKKAVKKVVKKSAWQKFRSVFEA
;
A
#
# COMPACT_ATOMS: atom_id res chain seq x y z
N MET A 1 -19.96 -20.70 0.56
CA MET A 1 -20.39 -19.30 0.58
C MET A 1 -20.43 -18.89 2.03
N PRO A 2 -19.51 -18.05 2.51
CA PRO A 2 -19.10 -16.78 1.89
C PRO A 2 -17.68 -16.82 1.31
N GLU A 3 -17.51 -16.38 0.07
CA GLU A 3 -16.20 -15.98 -0.44
C GLU A 3 -16.06 -14.50 -0.12
N SER A 4 -15.27 -14.17 0.89
CA SER A 4 -15.04 -12.77 1.26
C SER A 4 -13.79 -12.28 0.55
N VAL A 5 -13.79 -11.04 0.08
CA VAL A 5 -12.65 -10.46 -0.61
C VAL A 5 -11.89 -9.54 0.31
N GLU A 6 -10.63 -9.88 0.57
CA GLU A 6 -9.70 -9.02 1.28
C GLU A 6 -8.93 -8.16 0.31
N ILE A 7 -8.96 -6.85 0.57
CA ILE A 7 -8.45 -5.84 -0.32
C ILE A 7 -7.35 -5.10 0.39
N TYR A 8 -6.13 -5.28 -0.10
CA TYR A 8 -4.93 -4.67 0.44
C TYR A 8 -4.51 -3.51 -0.44
N MET A 9 -4.27 -2.36 0.16
CA MET A 9 -3.88 -1.10 -0.49
C MET A 9 -2.54 -0.65 0.08
N ALA A 10 -1.56 -0.47 -0.80
CA ALA A 10 -0.23 -0.01 -0.44
C ALA A 10 0.06 1.38 -1.03
N LEU A 11 0.67 2.23 -0.22
CA LEU A 11 1.27 3.49 -0.66
C LEU A 11 2.61 3.23 -1.39
N PRO A 12 3.14 4.19 -2.16
CA PRO A 12 4.44 4.05 -2.80
C PRO A 12 5.55 3.78 -1.78
N GLY A 13 6.36 2.75 -2.05
CA GLY A 13 7.45 2.31 -1.17
C GLY A 13 7.02 1.53 0.08
N GLN A 14 5.72 1.39 0.34
CA GLN A 14 5.18 0.59 1.44
C GLN A 14 4.99 -0.87 1.00
N LYS A 15 5.21 -1.81 1.92
CA LYS A 15 4.83 -3.21 1.69
C LYS A 15 3.32 -3.35 1.75
N LEU A 16 2.80 -4.35 1.05
CA LEU A 16 1.36 -4.64 1.02
C LEU A 16 0.82 -5.03 2.40
N GLU A 17 1.62 -5.74 3.20
CA GLU A 17 1.30 -6.19 4.56
C GLU A 17 1.19 -5.02 5.55
N ASP A 18 2.03 -4.00 5.37
CA ASP A 18 2.01 -2.78 6.19
C ASP A 18 0.95 -1.77 5.73
N GLY A 19 0.29 -2.06 4.59
CA GLY A 19 -0.70 -1.20 3.96
C GLY A 19 -2.06 -1.21 4.65
N GLN A 20 -3.03 -0.56 4.03
CA GLN A 20 -4.42 -0.58 4.49
C GLN A 20 -5.12 -1.83 3.94
N MET A 21 -5.65 -2.66 4.83
CA MET A 21 -6.50 -3.79 4.48
C MET A 21 -7.97 -3.43 4.69
N THR A 22 -8.85 -3.85 3.79
CA THR A 22 -10.30 -3.71 3.91
C THR A 22 -10.96 -4.96 3.36
N MET A 23 -11.99 -5.44 4.04
CA MET A 23 -12.74 -6.62 3.62
C MET A 23 -14.04 -6.19 2.93
N SER A 24 -14.40 -6.82 1.83
CA SER A 24 -15.65 -6.60 1.11
C SER A 24 -16.25 -7.93 0.66
N ASN A 25 -17.58 -8.01 0.70
CA ASN A 25 -18.34 -9.17 0.23
C ASN A 25 -19.10 -8.86 -1.06
N ASP A 26 -18.98 -7.65 -1.59
CA ASP A 26 -19.71 -7.16 -2.76
C ASP A 26 -18.93 -7.32 -4.08
N ILE A 27 -17.78 -8.00 -4.05
CA ILE A 27 -16.87 -8.16 -5.20
C ILE A 27 -16.80 -9.64 -5.55
N ASP A 28 -17.61 -10.06 -6.52
CA ASP A 28 -17.64 -11.46 -6.97
C ASP A 28 -16.86 -11.67 -8.28
N THR A 29 -16.73 -10.61 -9.11
CA THR A 29 -16.08 -10.71 -10.42
C THR A 29 -14.85 -9.84 -10.54
N ARG A 30 -13.97 -10.21 -11.50
CA ARG A 30 -12.77 -9.44 -11.81
C ARG A 30 -13.09 -8.03 -12.31
N ASP A 31 -14.24 -7.85 -12.95
CA ASP A 31 -14.67 -6.54 -13.45
C ASP A 31 -15.09 -5.62 -12.29
N ASP A 32 -15.83 -6.16 -11.31
CA ASP A 32 -16.17 -5.44 -10.07
C ASP A 32 -14.91 -5.03 -9.29
N ALA A 33 -13.93 -5.94 -9.17
CA ALA A 33 -12.65 -5.64 -8.52
C ALA A 33 -11.87 -4.54 -9.25
N LYS A 34 -11.93 -4.52 -10.59
CA LYS A 34 -11.30 -3.48 -11.39
C LYS A 34 -11.99 -2.14 -11.18
N TYR A 35 -13.32 -2.10 -11.25
CA TYR A 35 -14.09 -0.87 -11.05
C TYR A 35 -13.87 -0.30 -9.64
N ASP A 36 -13.90 -1.14 -8.59
CA ASP A 36 -13.61 -0.73 -7.23
C ASP A 36 -12.18 -0.18 -7.08
N ALA A 37 -11.19 -0.83 -7.70
CA ALA A 37 -9.81 -0.35 -7.68
C ALA A 37 -9.67 1.03 -8.34
N GLU A 38 -10.33 1.23 -9.48
CA GLU A 38 -10.35 2.51 -10.20
C GLU A 38 -11.02 3.61 -9.36
N GLN A 39 -12.16 3.32 -8.73
CA GLN A 39 -12.86 4.24 -7.83
C GLN A 39 -12.01 4.61 -6.60
N ARG A 40 -11.30 3.64 -6.01
CA ARG A 40 -10.41 3.87 -4.87
C ARG A 40 -9.22 4.73 -5.25
N CYS A 41 -8.57 4.43 -6.38
CA CYS A 41 -7.46 5.23 -6.89
C CYS A 41 -7.91 6.63 -7.35
N ALA A 42 -9.15 6.79 -7.81
CA ALA A 42 -9.71 8.10 -8.14
C ALA A 42 -9.94 8.96 -6.89
N LYS A 43 -10.48 8.37 -5.81
CA LYS A 43 -10.67 9.06 -4.52
C LYS A 43 -9.36 9.36 -3.83
N ASN A 44 -8.44 8.39 -3.83
CA ASN A 44 -7.15 8.46 -3.17
C ASN A 44 -6.03 8.12 -4.18
N PRO A 45 -5.51 9.14 -4.88
CA PRO A 45 -4.46 8.94 -5.88
C PRO A 45 -3.11 8.55 -5.28
N ALA A 46 -2.98 8.51 -3.95
CA ALA A 46 -1.76 8.11 -3.24
C ALA A 46 -1.52 6.60 -3.23
N PHE A 47 -2.54 5.77 -3.48
CA PHE A 47 -2.37 4.31 -3.50
C PHE A 47 -1.63 3.86 -4.76
N GLU A 48 -0.47 3.21 -4.58
CA GLU A 48 0.34 2.67 -5.67
C GLU A 48 -0.23 1.33 -6.16
N LYS A 49 -0.57 0.45 -5.22
CA LYS A 49 -0.96 -0.92 -5.51
C LYS A 49 -2.18 -1.30 -4.70
N VAL A 50 -3.14 -1.94 -5.35
CA VAL A 50 -4.33 -2.53 -4.73
C VAL A 50 -4.38 -3.99 -5.13
N VAL A 51 -4.53 -4.89 -4.16
CA VAL A 51 -4.58 -6.33 -4.41
C VAL A 51 -5.80 -6.91 -3.72
N TYR A 52 -6.53 -7.72 -4.46
CA TYR A 52 -7.75 -8.39 -4.06
C TYR A 52 -7.43 -9.86 -3.90
N TYR A 53 -7.81 -10.41 -2.77
CA TYR A 53 -7.68 -11.82 -2.47
C TYR A 53 -9.05 -12.36 -2.09
N VAL A 54 -9.36 -13.53 -2.62
CA VAL A 54 -10.54 -14.28 -2.19
C VAL A 54 -10.12 -15.18 -1.07
N THR A 55 -10.86 -15.09 0.03
CA THR A 55 -10.72 -15.96 1.20
C THR A 55 -11.89 -16.93 1.21
N SER A 56 -11.59 -18.22 1.09
CA SER A 56 -12.58 -19.30 1.20
C SER A 56 -12.79 -19.68 2.68
N ASP A 57 -13.90 -20.34 3.00
CA ASP A 57 -14.26 -20.73 4.36
C ASP A 57 -13.24 -21.71 4.98
N ASP A 58 -12.58 -22.51 4.14
CA ASP A 58 -11.48 -23.42 4.51
C ASP A 58 -10.17 -22.71 4.92
N GLY A 59 -10.14 -21.36 4.82
CA GLY A 59 -8.95 -20.55 5.12
C GLY A 59 -7.96 -20.44 3.95
N ASP A 60 -8.34 -20.95 2.77
CA ASP A 60 -7.57 -20.76 1.54
C ASP A 60 -7.62 -19.30 1.09
N PHE A 61 -6.44 -18.77 0.75
CA PHE A 61 -6.27 -17.40 0.35
C PHE A 61 -5.66 -17.32 -1.04
N LYS A 62 -6.43 -16.82 -2.00
CA LYS A 62 -6.02 -16.79 -3.41
C LYS A 62 -6.08 -15.38 -3.96
N THR A 63 -5.01 -14.95 -4.64
CA THR A 63 -5.02 -13.68 -5.35
C THR A 63 -6.06 -13.71 -6.46
N PHE A 64 -7.02 -12.81 -6.35
CA PHE A 64 -8.13 -12.65 -7.27
C PHE A 64 -7.80 -11.64 -8.36
N PHE A 65 -7.31 -10.47 -7.96
CA PHE A 65 -6.98 -9.39 -8.87
C PHE A 65 -5.89 -8.50 -8.28
N SER A 66 -5.08 -7.86 -9.13
CA SER A 66 -4.12 -6.86 -8.70
C SER A 66 -4.16 -5.67 -9.63
N TYR A 67 -4.29 -4.49 -9.07
CA TYR A 67 -4.28 -3.21 -9.76
C TYR A 67 -3.07 -2.39 -9.33
N LYS A 68 -2.40 -1.76 -10.29
CA LYS A 68 -1.30 -0.83 -10.03
C LYS A 68 -1.66 0.52 -10.64
N ASN A 69 -1.75 1.54 -9.80
CA ASN A 69 -2.08 2.89 -10.24
C ASN A 69 -0.89 3.50 -11.01
N PRO A 70 -1.05 3.84 -12.30
CA PRO A 70 0.03 4.45 -13.07
C PRO A 70 0.33 5.89 -12.61
N ASN A 71 -0.62 6.56 -11.96
CA ASN A 71 -0.49 7.97 -11.59
C ASN A 71 0.49 8.21 -10.43
N VAL A 72 0.71 7.21 -9.58
CA VAL A 72 1.65 7.31 -8.44
C VAL A 72 3.11 7.39 -8.91
N LYS A 73 3.43 6.84 -10.10
CA LYS A 73 4.77 6.91 -10.65
C LYS A 73 5.23 8.33 -11.00
N ALA A 74 4.33 9.29 -11.22
CA ALA A 74 4.78 10.67 -11.43
C ALA A 74 5.46 11.26 -10.17
N ALA A 75 5.07 10.80 -8.97
CA ALA A 75 5.71 11.19 -7.71
C ALA A 75 6.82 10.21 -7.27
N ALA A 76 6.70 8.92 -7.57
CA ALA A 76 7.66 7.88 -7.15
C ALA A 76 8.77 7.56 -8.17
N ALA A 77 8.68 8.03 -9.42
CA ALA A 77 9.76 7.88 -10.41
C ALA A 77 11.01 8.72 -10.07
N ALA A 78 10.90 9.65 -9.10
CA ALA A 78 12.07 10.28 -8.52
C ALA A 78 12.83 9.36 -7.54
N ASP A 79 12.25 8.24 -7.06
CA ASP A 79 12.83 7.46 -5.96
C ASP A 79 12.87 5.92 -6.13
N MET A 80 12.20 5.32 -7.12
CA MET A 80 12.08 3.85 -7.17
C MET A 80 12.45 3.22 -8.52
N HIS A 81 13.73 3.34 -8.89
CA HIS A 81 14.44 2.26 -9.58
C HIS A 81 14.74 1.15 -8.55
N GLY A 82 13.68 0.54 -8.00
CA GLY A 82 13.72 -0.30 -6.80
C GLY A 82 12.95 -1.61 -6.91
N SER A 83 12.83 -2.19 -8.11
CA SER A 83 12.61 -3.65 -8.27
C SER A 83 13.93 -4.28 -8.70
N GLY A 84 14.85 -4.33 -7.74
CA GLY A 84 16.13 -5.01 -7.89
C GLY A 84 15.97 -6.51 -7.70
N GLY A 85 15.58 -7.20 -8.77
CA GLY A 85 16.18 -8.51 -9.03
C GLY A 85 17.70 -8.38 -8.91
N ALA A 86 18.32 -9.32 -8.22
CA ALA A 86 19.71 -9.31 -7.77
C ALA A 86 20.70 -8.61 -8.72
N ARG A 87 21.37 -7.54 -8.26
CA ARG A 87 22.63 -7.04 -8.82
C ARG A 87 23.47 -6.35 -7.73
N LYS A 88 24.73 -6.81 -7.65
CA LYS A 88 25.79 -6.43 -6.70
C LYS A 88 26.09 -4.92 -6.63
N LYS A 89 26.73 -4.53 -5.50
CA LYS A 89 27.55 -3.31 -5.20
C LYS A 89 26.74 -2.20 -4.49
N LYS A 90 27.19 -1.52 -3.42
CA LYS A 90 28.50 -1.26 -2.79
C LYS A 90 28.27 -0.82 -1.32
N LYS A 91 29.29 -0.96 -0.47
CA LYS A 91 29.33 -0.52 0.94
C LYS A 91 28.93 0.97 1.09
N ALA A 92 28.04 1.30 2.03
CA ALA A 92 27.77 2.66 2.46
C ALA A 92 28.15 2.86 3.94
N VAL A 93 28.80 4.00 4.17
CA VAL A 93 29.60 4.40 5.33
C VAL A 93 28.70 4.87 6.48
N LYS A 94 29.18 4.70 7.71
CA LYS A 94 28.57 5.14 8.99
C LYS A 94 28.35 6.66 9.09
N LYS A 95 27.49 7.04 10.07
CA LYS A 95 27.40 8.31 10.86
C LYS A 95 26.29 9.27 10.38
N VAL A 96 25.50 9.98 11.21
CA VAL A 96 25.46 10.21 12.66
C VAL A 96 24.06 10.75 13.04
N VAL A 97 23.68 10.49 14.29
CA VAL A 97 22.55 11.01 15.09
C VAL A 97 22.30 12.52 14.93
N LYS A 98 21.02 12.93 14.88
CA LYS A 98 20.50 14.05 15.68
C LYS A 98 18.97 14.03 15.84
N LYS A 99 18.56 13.94 17.10
CA LYS A 99 17.24 14.26 17.66
C LYS A 99 16.90 15.73 17.36
N SER A 100 15.65 16.05 17.02
CA SER A 100 14.89 17.20 17.56
C SER A 100 13.68 17.52 16.67
N ALA A 101 12.48 17.05 17.06
CA ALA A 101 11.20 17.51 16.51
C ALA A 101 10.02 17.27 17.47
N TRP A 102 10.26 17.20 18.79
CA TRP A 102 9.22 17.03 19.82
C TRP A 102 9.33 18.09 20.93
N GLN A 103 9.81 19.28 20.56
CA GLN A 103 10.04 20.39 21.47
C GLN A 103 9.21 21.62 21.06
N LYS A 104 7.91 21.42 20.81
CA LYS A 104 6.96 22.54 20.59
C LYS A 104 5.48 22.15 20.74
N PHE A 105 5.11 21.41 21.79
CA PHE A 105 3.69 21.15 22.10
C PHE A 105 3.30 21.17 23.61
N ARG A 106 4.07 21.82 24.49
CA ARG A 106 3.68 22.06 25.90
C ARG A 106 3.70 23.55 26.29
N SER A 107 3.09 24.41 25.50
CA SER A 107 2.95 25.84 25.85
C SER A 107 1.54 26.41 25.68
N VAL A 108 0.50 25.57 25.61
CA VAL A 108 -0.89 26.02 25.35
C VAL A 108 -1.94 25.35 26.27
N PHE A 109 -1.59 24.85 27.47
CA PHE A 109 -2.64 24.45 28.41
C PHE A 109 -2.20 24.60 29.87
N GLU A 110 -3.05 25.30 30.65
CA GLU A 110 -2.95 25.72 32.06
C GLU A 110 -2.01 26.92 32.31
N ALA A 111 -2.49 28.15 32.57
CA ALA A 111 -3.41 28.66 33.60
C ALA A 111 -2.83 28.55 35.01
#